data_AF-A0A7S3U052-F1
#
_entry.id   AF-A0A7S3U052-F1
#
_cell.length_a   1.000
_cell.length_b   1.000
_cell.length_c   1.000
_cell.angle_alpha   90.00
_cell.angle_beta   90.00
_cell.angle_gamma   90.00
#
_symmetry.space_group_name_H-M   'P 1'
#
loop_
_entity.id
_entity.type
_entity.pdbx_description
1 polymer ?
#
loop_
_entity_poly.entity_id
_entity_poly.type
_entity_poly.pdbx_seq_one_letter_code
_entity_poly.pdbx_strand_id
1 'polypeptide(L)'
;PTSHSSSRVSYMLSRVSVVLLLASTASAISLRGRAWQRRGVYGRGRTDMPSVAEVSAAVGVPAPWEAPRWVWSGAWKVHKRVLPHLHSWDRAAPADTCVNLVVVWLKAIAGNRRGEGTADGGAAYAMLPHFTRRVVAWPLCYLYPRLHHANVALRTAYLDQQVERELSAAGQRPTRVVVLGAGFDTRALRLGAAHASASWAEVDLPDVIAQKKRLLARASRRRPQLAAAGLPSFHAANLSDAGAARSALREAVRAGGGDARGRRVLYVCEALLIYLPEPQAAALLRSAVEE
;
A
#
# COMPACT_ATOMS: atom_id res chain seq x y z
N PRO A 1 -1.24 46.17 -25.74
CA PRO A 1 -0.22 45.28 -25.12
C PRO A 1 -0.64 44.87 -23.70
N THR A 2 -1.33 43.73 -23.57
CA THR A 2 -1.40 42.79 -22.41
C THR A 2 -2.71 42.00 -22.44
N SER A 3 -2.72 40.85 -23.13
CA SER A 3 -3.77 39.83 -22.95
C SER A 3 -3.31 38.45 -23.46
N HIS A 4 -2.14 37.99 -23.02
CA HIS A 4 -1.58 36.67 -23.41
C HIS A 4 -0.97 35.94 -22.21
N SER A 5 -1.75 35.74 -21.14
CA SER A 5 -1.29 34.97 -19.96
C SER A 5 -2.32 33.94 -19.44
N SER A 6 -3.62 34.13 -19.67
CA SER A 6 -4.64 33.25 -19.09
C SER A 6 -4.86 31.91 -19.84
N SER A 7 -4.39 31.79 -21.08
CA SER A 7 -4.66 30.61 -21.93
C SER A 7 -3.65 29.45 -21.78
N ARG A 8 -2.48 29.67 -21.15
CA ARG A 8 -1.48 28.60 -20.95
C ARG A 8 -1.73 27.74 -19.69
N VAL A 9 -2.42 28.27 -18.69
CA VAL A 9 -2.69 27.54 -17.43
C VAL A 9 -3.84 26.54 -17.60
N SER A 10 -4.82 26.83 -18.45
CA SER A 10 -5.96 25.93 -18.72
C SER A 10 -5.57 24.69 -19.54
N TYR A 11 -4.49 24.77 -20.33
CA TYR A 11 -4.00 23.65 -21.16
C TYR A 11 -3.09 22.65 -20.40
N MET A 12 -2.55 23.04 -19.25
CA MET A 12 -1.68 22.19 -18.43
C MET A 12 -2.45 21.24 -17.49
N LEU A 13 -3.72 21.56 -17.19
CA LEU A 13 -4.58 20.78 -16.28
C LEU A 13 -5.22 19.51 -16.90
N SER A 14 -4.91 19.21 -18.16
CA SER A 14 -5.42 18.02 -18.88
C SER A 14 -4.55 16.75 -18.69
N ARG A 15 -3.39 16.86 -18.01
CA ARG A 15 -2.33 15.82 -18.13
C ARG A 15 -1.99 15.00 -16.89
N VAL A 16 -2.60 15.22 -15.73
CA VAL A 16 -2.33 14.43 -14.52
C VAL A 16 -3.63 13.91 -13.94
N SER A 17 -3.97 12.65 -14.23
CA SER A 17 -5.00 11.93 -13.48
C SER A 17 -4.39 11.43 -12.17
N VAL A 18 -4.29 12.32 -11.17
CA VAL A 18 -3.94 11.92 -9.80
C VAL A 18 -5.12 11.13 -9.24
N VAL A 19 -5.06 9.80 -9.35
CA VAL A 19 -5.94 8.93 -8.61
C VAL A 19 -5.25 8.60 -7.30
N LEU A 20 -5.53 9.42 -6.28
CA LEU A 20 -5.07 9.17 -4.92
C LEU A 20 -6.01 8.15 -4.28
N LEU A 21 -5.57 6.89 -4.26
CA LEU A 21 -6.32 5.83 -3.59
C LEU A 21 -6.04 5.89 -2.10
N LEU A 22 -6.90 6.61 -1.40
CA LEU A 22 -6.96 6.58 0.05
C LEU A 22 -7.94 5.49 0.46
N ALA A 23 -7.43 4.48 1.15
CA ALA A 23 -8.26 3.51 1.82
C ALA A 23 -8.96 4.16 3.03
N SER A 24 -10.06 4.85 2.75
CA SER A 24 -11.20 5.03 3.66
C SER A 24 -12.44 4.88 2.78
N THR A 25 -13.18 3.81 3.03
CA THR A 25 -14.30 3.33 2.22
C THR A 25 -15.36 4.42 1.97
N ALA A 26 -15.42 4.99 0.76
CA ALA A 26 -16.64 5.43 0.07
C ALA A 26 -16.34 6.14 -1.27
N SER A 27 -16.79 5.51 -2.35
CA SER A 27 -17.25 6.03 -3.65
C SER A 27 -16.32 6.91 -4.51
N ALA A 28 -16.11 6.45 -5.75
CA ALA A 28 -15.66 7.22 -6.89
C ALA A 28 -16.59 8.43 -7.12
N ILE A 29 -16.07 9.66 -6.99
CA ILE A 29 -16.74 10.87 -7.45
C ILE A 29 -15.70 11.85 -7.99
N SER A 30 -15.89 12.20 -9.26
CA SER A 30 -15.43 13.37 -10.01
C SER A 30 -14.71 14.46 -9.20
N LEU A 31 -13.50 14.82 -9.66
CA LEU A 31 -12.63 15.90 -9.15
C LEU A 31 -13.16 17.32 -9.45
N ARG A 32 -14.46 17.56 -9.26
CA ARG A 32 -15.05 18.91 -9.27
C ARG A 32 -15.93 19.09 -8.04
N GLY A 33 -15.29 19.39 -6.90
CA GLY A 33 -16.03 19.77 -5.71
C GLY A 33 -15.13 19.87 -4.49
N ARG A 34 -15.29 20.97 -3.74
CA ARG A 34 -14.66 21.29 -2.44
C ARG A 34 -15.14 20.35 -1.32
N ALA A 35 -15.20 19.04 -1.57
CA ALA A 35 -15.69 18.03 -0.63
C ALA A 35 -14.58 17.44 0.26
N TRP A 36 -13.31 17.63 -0.12
CA TRP A 36 -12.17 17.08 0.62
C TRP A 36 -11.92 17.79 1.96
N GLN A 37 -12.30 19.07 2.09
CA GLN A 37 -12.13 19.87 3.30
C GLN A 37 -13.08 19.50 4.47
N ARG A 38 -14.10 18.65 4.26
CA ARG A 38 -15.02 18.22 5.33
C ARG A 38 -14.72 16.82 5.89
N ARG A 39 -13.74 16.07 5.34
CA ARG A 39 -13.50 14.65 5.68
C ARG A 39 -12.43 14.46 6.77
N GLY A 40 -12.56 15.20 7.88
CA GLY A 40 -11.54 15.25 8.94
C GLY A 40 -12.00 14.91 10.36
N VAL A 41 -13.17 14.30 10.56
CA VAL A 41 -13.62 13.87 11.90
C VAL A 41 -14.04 12.41 11.88
N TYR A 42 -13.16 11.54 12.39
CA TYR A 42 -13.47 10.12 12.69
C TYR A 42 -14.36 10.08 13.95
N GLY A 43 -15.61 10.53 13.84
CA GLY A 43 -16.58 10.54 14.93
C GLY A 43 -17.34 9.21 15.03
N ARG A 44 -17.57 8.72 16.25
CA ARG A 44 -18.33 7.47 16.53
C ARG A 44 -19.79 7.49 16.06
N GLY A 45 -20.30 8.63 15.56
CA GLY A 45 -21.69 8.81 15.12
C GLY A 45 -21.87 8.95 13.61
N ARG A 46 -20.86 8.68 12.78
CA ARG A 46 -21.02 8.67 11.32
C ARG A 46 -21.80 7.42 10.89
N THR A 47 -22.98 7.63 10.33
CA THR A 47 -23.85 6.59 9.75
C THR A 47 -23.74 6.51 8.22
N ASP A 48 -22.95 7.39 7.60
CA ASP A 48 -22.75 7.47 6.15
C ASP A 48 -21.63 6.55 5.64
N MET A 49 -20.97 5.81 6.53
CA MET A 49 -19.99 4.80 6.15
C MET A 49 -20.66 3.44 5.95
N PRO A 50 -20.30 2.69 4.90
CA PRO A 50 -20.77 1.33 4.73
C PRO A 50 -20.31 0.47 5.91
N SER A 51 -21.16 -0.47 6.31
CA SER A 51 -20.84 -1.48 7.31
C SER A 51 -19.67 -2.36 6.85
N VAL A 52 -18.98 -2.98 7.81
CA VAL A 52 -17.87 -3.89 7.50
C VAL A 52 -18.35 -5.08 6.66
N ALA A 53 -19.59 -5.53 6.86
CA ALA A 53 -20.22 -6.59 6.07
C ALA A 53 -20.41 -6.18 4.60
N GLU A 54 -20.92 -4.97 4.33
CA GLU A 54 -21.08 -4.45 2.97
C GLU A 54 -19.72 -4.30 2.26
N VAL A 55 -18.71 -3.79 2.96
CA VAL A 55 -17.34 -3.68 2.41
C VAL A 55 -16.77 -5.06 2.10
N SER A 56 -16.99 -6.03 2.99
CA SER A 56 -16.53 -7.42 2.82
C SER A 56 -17.16 -8.07 1.60
N ALA A 57 -18.47 -7.91 1.43
CA ALA A 57 -19.19 -8.40 0.26
C ALA A 57 -18.70 -7.73 -1.03
N ALA A 58 -18.53 -6.40 -1.02
CA ALA A 58 -18.10 -5.64 -2.20
C ALA A 58 -16.68 -5.99 -2.67
N VAL A 59 -15.79 -6.35 -1.73
CA VAL A 59 -14.39 -6.67 -2.02
C VAL A 59 -14.17 -8.19 -2.18
N GLY A 60 -15.14 -9.03 -1.82
CA GLY A 60 -15.03 -10.49 -1.93
C GLY A 60 -14.07 -11.11 -0.90
N VAL A 61 -13.95 -10.48 0.27
CA VAL A 61 -13.10 -10.95 1.38
C VAL A 61 -14.00 -11.13 2.60
N PRO A 62 -13.97 -12.27 3.32
CA PRO A 62 -14.89 -12.47 4.42
C PRO A 62 -14.63 -11.47 5.58
N ALA A 63 -15.71 -11.09 6.27
CA ALA A 63 -15.66 -10.07 7.30
C ALA A 63 -14.76 -10.49 8.50
N PRO A 64 -14.17 -9.51 9.21
CA PRO A 64 -13.57 -9.74 10.52
C PRO A 64 -14.62 -10.25 11.51
N TRP A 65 -14.16 -11.01 12.49
CA TRP A 65 -14.94 -11.40 13.64
C TRP A 65 -15.22 -10.18 14.53
N GLU A 66 -16.50 -9.99 14.87
CA GLU A 66 -16.95 -8.99 15.83
C GLU A 66 -16.57 -9.39 17.26
N ALA A 67 -15.30 -9.18 17.61
CA ALA A 67 -14.79 -9.44 18.95
C ALA A 67 -14.85 -8.19 19.85
N PRO A 68 -14.98 -8.35 21.18
CA PRO A 68 -14.85 -7.25 22.12
C PRO A 68 -13.52 -6.49 21.98
N ARG A 69 -13.52 -5.19 22.30
CA ARG A 69 -12.32 -4.33 22.18
C ARG A 69 -11.09 -4.85 22.92
N TRP A 70 -11.29 -5.52 24.06
CA TRP A 70 -10.20 -6.10 24.85
C TRP A 70 -9.53 -7.28 24.11
N VAL A 71 -10.29 -8.06 23.33
CA VAL A 71 -9.76 -9.14 22.48
C VAL A 71 -8.88 -8.55 21.38
N TRP A 72 -9.38 -7.53 20.68
CA TRP A 72 -8.61 -6.82 19.64
C TRP A 72 -7.30 -6.24 20.19
N SER A 73 -7.40 -5.55 21.33
CA SER A 73 -6.27 -4.91 21.98
C SER A 73 -5.27 -5.93 22.52
N GLY A 74 -5.77 -7.02 23.13
CA GLY A 74 -4.98 -8.14 23.63
C GLY A 74 -4.21 -8.83 22.50
N ALA A 75 -4.90 -9.21 21.43
CA ALA A 75 -4.28 -9.85 20.27
C ALA A 75 -3.16 -8.98 19.65
N TRP A 76 -3.38 -7.66 19.57
CA TRP A 76 -2.36 -6.73 19.08
C TRP A 76 -1.13 -6.65 19.99
N LYS A 77 -1.34 -6.53 21.31
CA LYS A 77 -0.25 -6.50 22.31
C LYS A 77 0.54 -7.80 22.32
N VAL A 78 -0.15 -8.94 22.28
CA VAL A 78 0.48 -10.28 22.22
C VAL A 78 1.32 -10.40 20.96
N HIS A 79 0.78 -10.05 19.79
CA HIS A 79 1.55 -10.11 18.53
C HIS A 79 2.82 -9.26 18.61
N LYS A 80 2.71 -8.01 19.05
CA LYS A 80 3.89 -7.12 19.23
C LYS A 80 4.94 -7.71 20.18
N ARG A 81 4.52 -8.36 21.26
CA ARG A 81 5.43 -9.01 22.22
C ARG A 81 6.09 -10.26 21.66
N VAL A 82 5.38 -11.03 20.85
CA VAL A 82 5.87 -12.28 20.25
C VAL A 82 6.79 -12.01 19.04
N LEU A 83 6.60 -10.89 18.34
CA LEU A 83 7.29 -10.58 17.10
C LEU A 83 8.83 -10.64 17.19
N PRO A 84 9.51 -10.09 18.21
CA PRO A 84 10.97 -10.21 18.33
C PRO A 84 11.42 -11.67 18.40
N HIS A 85 10.67 -12.54 19.08
CA HIS A 85 10.98 -13.97 19.17
C HIS A 85 10.75 -14.69 17.84
N LEU A 86 9.76 -14.27 17.04
CA LEU A 86 9.57 -14.82 15.70
C LEU A 86 10.74 -14.48 14.76
N HIS A 87 11.49 -13.43 15.08
CA HIS A 87 12.60 -12.90 14.29
C HIS A 87 13.97 -13.04 14.97
N SER A 88 14.09 -13.82 16.05
CA SER A 88 15.34 -13.93 16.84
C SER A 88 16.55 -14.43 16.02
N TRP A 89 16.30 -15.20 14.96
CA TRP A 89 17.33 -15.66 14.01
C TRP A 89 17.18 -15.04 12.61
N ASP A 90 16.45 -13.93 12.52
CA ASP A 90 16.18 -13.26 11.25
C ASP A 90 17.18 -12.14 10.98
N ARG A 91 18.16 -12.40 10.11
CA ARG A 91 19.11 -11.38 9.59
C ARG A 91 18.44 -10.24 8.80
N ALA A 92 17.15 -10.36 8.48
CA ALA A 92 16.36 -9.32 7.83
C ALA A 92 15.47 -8.54 8.80
N ALA A 93 15.57 -8.71 10.11
CA ALA A 93 14.87 -7.88 11.09
C ALA A 93 15.76 -6.70 11.55
N PRO A 94 15.35 -5.43 11.38
CA PRO A 94 15.90 -4.27 12.05
C PRO A 94 15.10 -3.96 13.31
N ALA A 95 15.63 -3.04 14.13
CA ALA A 95 15.06 -2.67 15.42
C ALA A 95 13.74 -1.87 15.30
N ASP A 96 13.58 -1.01 14.27
CA ASP A 96 12.57 0.07 14.30
C ASP A 96 11.34 -0.12 13.37
N THR A 97 11.15 -1.28 12.73
CA THR A 97 10.07 -1.49 11.74
C THR A 97 8.96 -2.45 12.21
N CYS A 98 8.76 -2.52 13.54
CA CYS A 98 7.86 -3.49 14.19
C CYS A 98 6.45 -3.52 13.55
N VAL A 99 5.86 -2.37 13.22
CA VAL A 99 4.52 -2.32 12.61
C VAL A 99 4.49 -2.93 11.20
N ASN A 100 5.47 -2.64 10.36
CA ASN A 100 5.56 -3.21 9.01
C ASN A 100 5.71 -4.74 9.07
N LEU A 101 6.52 -5.24 10.01
CA LEU A 101 6.68 -6.67 10.25
C LEU A 101 5.37 -7.32 10.70
N VAL A 102 4.67 -6.72 11.68
CA VAL A 102 3.33 -7.20 12.08
C VAL A 102 2.39 -7.31 10.88
N VAL A 103 2.36 -6.28 10.02
CA VAL A 103 1.49 -6.29 8.83
C VAL A 103 1.87 -7.41 7.86
N VAL A 104 3.15 -7.72 7.67
CA VAL A 104 3.57 -8.87 6.83
C VAL A 104 3.09 -10.19 7.41
N TRP A 105 3.19 -10.38 8.73
CA TRP A 105 2.64 -11.57 9.39
C TRP A 105 1.12 -11.67 9.22
N LEU A 106 0.41 -10.56 9.38
CA LEU A 106 -1.05 -10.51 9.16
C LEU A 106 -1.42 -10.81 7.69
N LYS A 107 -0.68 -10.26 6.73
CA LYS A 107 -0.83 -10.58 5.30
C LYS A 107 -0.54 -12.06 5.03
N ALA A 108 0.48 -12.64 5.65
CA ALA A 108 0.79 -14.06 5.50
C ALA A 108 -0.29 -14.97 6.08
N ILE A 109 -0.88 -14.63 7.24
CA ILE A 109 -2.03 -15.35 7.79
C ILE A 109 -3.18 -15.29 6.80
N ALA A 110 -3.54 -14.09 6.32
CA ALA A 110 -4.63 -13.92 5.37
C ALA A 110 -4.38 -14.63 4.03
N GLY A 111 -3.16 -14.54 3.49
CA GLY A 111 -2.82 -15.10 2.17
C GLY A 111 -2.67 -16.62 2.16
N ASN A 112 -2.40 -17.25 3.31
CA ASN A 112 -2.32 -18.71 3.42
C ASN A 112 -3.68 -19.40 3.61
N ARG A 113 -4.74 -18.64 3.92
CA ARG A 113 -6.10 -19.17 4.03
C ARG A 113 -6.67 -19.36 2.63
N ARG A 114 -6.76 -20.62 2.20
CA ARG A 114 -7.21 -21.00 0.86
C ARG A 114 -8.70 -20.68 0.69
N GLY A 115 -9.07 -20.18 -0.50
CA GLY A 115 -10.47 -19.92 -0.86
C GLY A 115 -11.07 -18.61 -0.33
N GLU A 116 -10.31 -17.75 0.37
CA GLU A 116 -10.87 -16.55 1.01
C GLU A 116 -10.70 -15.24 0.21
N GLY A 117 -10.17 -15.29 -1.02
CA GLY A 117 -10.00 -14.10 -1.88
C GLY A 117 -8.88 -13.14 -1.43
N THR A 118 -8.16 -13.47 -0.36
CA THR A 118 -7.13 -12.64 0.29
C THR A 118 -5.70 -12.98 -0.13
N ALA A 119 -5.54 -13.75 -1.20
CA ALA A 119 -4.25 -14.29 -1.59
C ALA A 119 -3.37 -13.21 -2.20
N ASP A 120 -2.34 -12.78 -1.45
CA ASP A 120 -1.20 -12.04 -1.99
C ASP A 120 -0.25 -12.97 -2.79
N GLY A 121 -0.82 -14.02 -3.38
CA GLY A 121 -0.08 -15.08 -4.04
C GLY A 121 0.96 -15.74 -3.15
N GLY A 122 0.98 -15.57 -1.82
CA GLY A 122 1.98 -16.08 -0.87
C GLY A 122 3.29 -15.28 -0.83
N ALA A 123 3.28 -14.02 -1.27
CA ALA A 123 4.43 -13.14 -1.28
C ALA A 123 4.90 -12.75 0.14
N ALA A 124 3.98 -12.33 1.01
CA ALA A 124 4.26 -11.99 2.41
C ALA A 124 4.78 -13.21 3.17
N TYR A 125 4.18 -14.39 2.94
CA TYR A 125 4.66 -15.64 3.53
C TYR A 125 6.11 -15.97 3.13
N ALA A 126 6.48 -15.68 1.89
CA ALA A 126 7.84 -15.89 1.40
C ALA A 126 8.86 -14.93 2.04
N MET A 127 8.44 -13.77 2.55
CA MET A 127 9.29 -12.82 3.28
C MET A 127 9.58 -13.24 4.73
N LEU A 128 8.73 -14.05 5.34
CA LEU A 128 8.86 -14.44 6.75
C LEU A 128 10.13 -15.28 7.05
N PRO A 129 10.63 -15.34 8.30
CA PRO A 129 11.79 -16.15 8.66
C PRO A 129 11.57 -17.64 8.38
N HIS A 130 12.64 -18.38 8.08
CA HIS A 130 12.52 -19.77 7.57
C HIS A 130 11.78 -20.72 8.51
N PHE A 131 12.14 -20.70 9.80
CA PHE A 131 11.58 -21.61 10.79
C PHE A 131 10.21 -21.14 11.29
N THR A 132 10.12 -19.88 11.71
CA THR A 132 8.94 -19.36 12.41
C THR A 132 7.75 -19.16 11.48
N ARG A 133 7.95 -18.94 10.17
CA ARG A 133 6.82 -18.84 9.23
C ARG A 133 5.87 -20.04 9.27
N ARG A 134 6.34 -21.22 9.70
CA ARG A 134 5.51 -22.43 9.79
C ARG A 134 4.28 -22.23 10.68
N VAL A 135 4.35 -21.38 11.71
CA VAL A 135 3.21 -21.15 12.63
C VAL A 135 1.98 -20.54 11.94
N VAL A 136 2.17 -19.87 10.80
CA VAL A 136 1.07 -19.31 9.98
C VAL A 136 0.91 -20.04 8.64
N ALA A 137 1.56 -21.20 8.46
CA ALA A 137 1.40 -22.01 7.26
C ALA A 137 -0.01 -22.62 7.19
N TRP A 138 -0.42 -23.08 6.02
CA TRP A 138 -1.59 -23.96 5.92
C TRP A 138 -1.28 -25.33 6.59
N PRO A 139 -2.18 -25.91 7.40
CA PRO A 139 -3.50 -25.39 7.81
C PRO A 139 -3.48 -24.56 9.11
N LEU A 140 -2.33 -24.38 9.77
CA LEU A 140 -2.21 -23.62 11.04
C LEU A 140 -2.72 -22.17 10.97
N CYS A 141 -2.74 -21.54 9.79
CA CYS A 141 -3.37 -20.23 9.58
C CYS A 141 -4.86 -20.18 9.99
N TYR A 142 -5.55 -21.32 10.06
CA TYR A 142 -6.94 -21.41 10.50
C TYR A 142 -7.12 -21.32 12.02
N LEU A 143 -6.04 -21.50 12.81
CA LEU A 143 -6.06 -21.32 14.26
C LEU A 143 -6.19 -19.85 14.69
N TYR A 144 -5.95 -18.91 13.76
CA TYR A 144 -6.04 -17.49 14.02
C TYR A 144 -7.47 -17.00 13.74
N PRO A 145 -8.19 -16.48 14.74
CA PRO A 145 -9.52 -15.90 14.51
C PRO A 145 -9.40 -14.64 13.64
N ARG A 146 -10.43 -14.36 12.83
CA ARG A 146 -10.48 -13.26 11.84
C ARG A 146 -10.45 -11.88 12.52
N LEU A 147 -9.31 -11.48 13.05
CA LEU A 147 -9.14 -10.18 13.72
C LEU A 147 -8.36 -9.25 12.79
N HIS A 148 -7.19 -8.81 13.24
CA HIS A 148 -6.32 -7.86 12.53
C HIS A 148 -5.97 -8.29 11.11
N HIS A 149 -5.79 -9.59 10.85
CA HIS A 149 -5.46 -10.07 9.52
C HIS A 149 -6.62 -9.92 8.53
N ALA A 150 -7.87 -10.01 8.99
CA ALA A 150 -9.04 -9.76 8.14
C ALA A 150 -9.16 -8.28 7.76
N ASN A 151 -8.89 -7.36 8.69
CA ASN A 151 -8.82 -5.91 8.39
C ASN A 151 -7.72 -5.59 7.38
N VAL A 152 -6.53 -6.17 7.55
CA VAL A 152 -5.42 -6.02 6.60
C VAL A 152 -5.80 -6.59 5.24
N ALA A 153 -6.48 -7.73 5.21
CA ALA A 153 -6.88 -8.37 3.98
C ALA A 153 -7.93 -7.57 3.19
N LEU A 154 -8.96 -7.05 3.87
CA LEU A 154 -9.97 -6.16 3.28
C LEU A 154 -9.32 -4.92 2.66
N ARG A 155 -8.44 -4.25 3.41
CA ARG A 155 -7.73 -3.06 2.93
C ARG A 155 -6.83 -3.38 1.75
N THR A 156 -6.12 -4.51 1.81
CA THR A 156 -5.23 -4.95 0.73
C THR A 156 -6.04 -5.22 -0.54
N ALA A 157 -7.12 -6.01 -0.44
CA ALA A 157 -7.96 -6.39 -1.56
C ALA A 157 -8.68 -5.19 -2.19
N TYR A 158 -9.18 -4.24 -1.38
CA TYR A 158 -9.78 -3.01 -1.89
C TYR A 158 -8.77 -2.23 -2.75
N LEU A 159 -7.58 -1.97 -2.21
CA LEU A 159 -6.54 -1.23 -2.91
C LEU A 159 -6.01 -1.98 -4.14
N ASP A 160 -5.86 -3.31 -4.05
CA ASP A 160 -5.48 -4.14 -5.20
C ASP A 160 -6.51 -4.01 -6.33
N GLN A 161 -7.81 -4.12 -6.02
CA GLN A 161 -8.87 -3.94 -7.01
C GLN A 161 -8.86 -2.54 -7.62
N GLN A 162 -8.59 -1.49 -6.83
CA GLN A 162 -8.53 -0.14 -7.37
C GLN A 162 -7.30 0.06 -8.27
N VAL A 163 -6.12 -0.43 -7.87
CA VAL A 163 -4.92 -0.38 -8.71
C VAL A 163 -5.14 -1.16 -10.00
N GLU A 164 -5.72 -2.37 -9.93
CA GLU A 164 -6.03 -3.20 -11.09
C GLU A 164 -7.00 -2.49 -12.06
N ARG A 165 -8.05 -1.86 -11.53
CA ARG A 165 -8.99 -1.06 -12.34
C ARG A 165 -8.29 0.09 -13.05
N GLU A 166 -7.43 0.81 -12.35
CA GLU A 166 -6.73 1.96 -12.90
C GLU A 166 -5.68 1.57 -13.94
N LEU A 167 -4.96 0.46 -13.73
CA LEU A 167 -4.02 -0.07 -14.71
C LEU A 167 -4.75 -0.64 -15.93
N SER A 168 -5.84 -1.37 -15.74
CA SER A 168 -6.68 -1.88 -16.83
C SER A 168 -7.27 -0.75 -17.68
N ALA A 169 -7.77 0.31 -17.03
CA ALA A 169 -8.31 1.48 -17.72
C ALA A 169 -7.23 2.28 -18.49
N ALA A 170 -5.97 2.22 -18.04
CA ALA A 170 -4.85 2.81 -18.78
C ALA A 170 -4.47 1.98 -20.01
N GLY A 171 -4.79 0.68 -20.04
CA GLY A 171 -4.45 -0.23 -21.12
C GLY A 171 -2.94 -0.27 -21.37
N GLN A 172 -2.52 -0.01 -22.61
CA GLN A 172 -1.10 0.00 -22.99
C GLN A 172 -0.38 1.32 -22.68
N ARG A 173 -1.09 2.31 -22.12
CA ARG A 173 -0.47 3.59 -21.76
C ARG A 173 0.57 3.38 -20.66
N PRO A 174 1.83 3.82 -20.86
CA PRO A 174 2.85 3.72 -19.83
C PRO A 174 2.37 4.35 -18.53
N THR A 175 2.38 3.56 -17.45
CA THR A 175 1.90 3.99 -16.14
C THR A 175 2.99 3.79 -15.09
N ARG A 176 3.25 4.85 -14.32
CA ARG A 176 4.18 4.82 -13.19
C ARG A 176 3.37 4.66 -11.91
N VAL A 177 3.50 3.53 -11.25
CA VAL A 177 2.86 3.31 -9.94
C VAL A 177 3.86 3.66 -8.85
N VAL A 178 3.52 4.64 -8.02
CA VAL A 178 4.36 5.12 -6.92
C VAL A 178 3.68 4.81 -5.60
N VAL A 179 4.25 3.90 -4.83
CA VAL A 179 3.75 3.50 -3.51
C VAL A 179 4.44 4.35 -2.43
N LEU A 180 3.65 5.12 -1.69
CA LEU A 180 4.11 6.01 -0.63
C LEU A 180 4.00 5.33 0.73
N GLY A 181 5.08 5.35 1.52
CA GLY A 181 5.13 4.61 2.78
C GLY A 181 4.98 3.11 2.52
N ALA A 182 5.73 2.60 1.54
CA ALA A 182 5.52 1.28 0.96
C ALA A 182 5.70 0.13 1.97
N GLY A 183 6.34 0.34 3.12
CA GLY A 183 6.58 -0.67 4.14
C GLY A 183 7.08 -1.96 3.52
N PHE A 184 6.36 -3.06 3.74
CA PHE A 184 6.60 -4.34 3.07
C PHE A 184 5.46 -4.74 2.13
N ASP A 185 4.91 -3.76 1.40
CA ASP A 185 3.97 -4.00 0.31
C ASP A 185 4.56 -4.97 -0.73
N THR A 186 3.71 -5.83 -1.27
CA THR A 186 4.04 -6.86 -2.26
C THR A 186 3.36 -6.62 -3.61
N ARG A 187 2.59 -5.53 -3.77
CA ARG A 187 1.85 -5.22 -5.01
C ARG A 187 2.75 -5.20 -6.24
N ALA A 188 3.93 -4.58 -6.17
CA ALA A 188 4.86 -4.54 -7.31
C ALA A 188 5.22 -5.94 -7.82
N LEU A 189 5.40 -6.91 -6.92
CA LEU A 189 5.72 -8.30 -7.28
C LEU A 189 4.55 -9.05 -7.92
N ARG A 190 3.31 -8.68 -7.57
CA ARG A 190 2.10 -9.43 -7.94
C ARG A 190 1.40 -8.81 -9.13
N LEU A 191 1.17 -7.50 -9.07
CA LEU A 191 0.47 -6.73 -10.07
C LEU A 191 1.41 -6.25 -11.18
N GLY A 192 2.71 -6.06 -10.89
CA GLY A 192 3.69 -5.73 -11.93
C GLY A 192 3.82 -6.83 -12.99
N ALA A 193 3.65 -8.09 -12.60
CA ALA A 193 3.68 -9.22 -13.53
C ALA A 193 2.52 -9.22 -14.54
N ALA A 194 1.37 -8.66 -14.15
CA ALA A 194 0.16 -8.64 -14.96
C ALA A 194 0.09 -7.44 -15.91
N HIS A 195 0.82 -6.36 -15.62
CA HIS A 195 0.73 -5.08 -16.34
C HIS A 195 2.10 -4.65 -16.87
N ALA A 196 2.48 -5.13 -18.05
CA ALA A 196 3.78 -4.82 -18.66
C ALA A 196 3.99 -3.32 -18.97
N SER A 197 2.91 -2.55 -19.13
CA SER A 197 2.95 -1.09 -19.30
C SER A 197 3.15 -0.34 -17.98
N ALA A 198 3.09 -1.04 -16.83
CA ALA A 198 3.25 -0.48 -15.51
C ALA A 198 4.69 -0.64 -15.01
N SER A 199 5.31 0.46 -14.58
CA SER A 199 6.58 0.44 -13.85
C SER A 199 6.35 0.91 -12.41
N TRP A 200 7.07 0.32 -11.47
CA TRP A 200 6.80 0.50 -10.04
C TRP A 200 7.94 1.25 -9.34
N ALA A 201 7.56 2.16 -8.45
CA ALA A 201 8.43 2.87 -7.55
C ALA A 201 7.89 2.78 -6.12
N GLU A 202 8.79 2.76 -5.16
CA GLU A 202 8.45 2.76 -3.74
C GLU A 202 9.24 3.85 -3.01
N VAL A 203 8.54 4.64 -2.20
CA VAL A 203 9.12 5.71 -1.39
C VAL A 203 8.90 5.40 0.09
N ASP A 204 9.98 5.29 0.85
CA ASP A 204 9.93 5.03 2.30
C ASP A 204 11.25 5.43 2.98
N LEU A 205 11.33 5.30 4.30
CA LEU A 205 12.53 5.54 5.08
C LEU A 205 13.69 4.65 4.61
N PRO A 206 14.94 5.15 4.65
CA PRO A 206 16.12 4.38 4.23
C PRO A 206 16.21 2.98 4.85
N ASP A 207 15.96 2.88 6.17
CA ASP A 207 16.05 1.60 6.90
C ASP A 207 14.92 0.63 6.52
N VAL A 208 13.72 1.15 6.24
CA VAL A 208 12.59 0.34 5.77
C VAL A 208 12.90 -0.23 4.39
N ILE A 209 13.45 0.57 3.48
CA ILE A 209 13.88 0.11 2.15
C ILE A 209 14.99 -0.92 2.25
N ALA A 210 16.01 -0.65 3.07
CA ALA A 210 17.14 -1.57 3.26
C ALA A 210 16.65 -2.93 3.78
N GLN A 211 15.71 -2.92 4.72
CA GLN A 211 15.07 -4.13 5.19
C GLN A 211 14.23 -4.81 4.11
N LYS A 212 13.38 -4.06 3.41
CA LYS A 212 12.50 -4.60 2.38
C LYS A 212 13.31 -5.32 1.32
N LYS A 213 14.45 -4.76 0.89
CA LYS A 213 15.38 -5.42 -0.05
C LYS A 213 15.85 -6.78 0.47
N ARG A 214 16.19 -6.92 1.76
CA ARG A 214 16.56 -8.22 2.37
C ARG A 214 15.39 -9.21 2.37
N LEU A 215 14.19 -8.76 2.70
CA LEU A 215 12.97 -9.57 2.68
C LEU A 215 12.58 -10.00 1.26
N LEU A 216 12.69 -9.10 0.29
CA LEU A 216 12.45 -9.38 -1.13
C LEU A 216 13.48 -10.34 -1.71
N ALA A 217 14.76 -10.20 -1.37
CA ALA A 217 15.79 -11.15 -1.79
C ALA A 217 15.48 -12.56 -1.27
N ARG A 218 15.02 -12.67 -0.01
CA ARG A 218 14.54 -13.95 0.55
C ARG A 218 13.31 -14.47 -0.19
N ALA A 219 12.31 -13.63 -0.41
CA ALA A 219 11.08 -14.02 -1.10
C ALA A 219 11.38 -14.51 -2.52
N SER A 220 12.24 -13.79 -3.25
CA SER A 220 12.69 -14.11 -4.61
C SER A 220 13.42 -15.45 -4.67
N ARG A 221 14.30 -15.77 -3.71
CA ARG A 221 14.96 -17.08 -3.64
C ARG A 221 13.96 -18.23 -3.43
N ARG A 222 12.90 -18.00 -2.66
CA ARG A 222 11.88 -19.02 -2.38
C ARG A 222 10.84 -19.13 -3.49
N ARG A 223 10.62 -18.04 -4.22
CA ARG A 223 9.60 -17.90 -5.25
C ARG A 223 10.13 -17.05 -6.42
N PRO A 224 10.99 -17.62 -7.27
CA PRO A 224 11.59 -16.89 -8.38
C PRO A 224 10.57 -16.25 -9.32
N GLN A 225 9.41 -16.87 -9.49
CA GLN A 225 8.31 -16.35 -10.31
C GLN A 225 7.76 -15.00 -9.83
N LEU A 226 7.86 -14.68 -8.52
CA LEU A 226 7.44 -13.39 -8.00
C LEU A 226 8.44 -12.27 -8.34
N ALA A 227 9.69 -12.63 -8.63
CA ALA A 227 10.74 -11.68 -8.99
C ALA A 227 10.89 -11.50 -10.50
N ALA A 228 10.29 -12.40 -11.30
CA ALA A 228 10.37 -12.37 -12.77
C ALA A 228 9.81 -11.08 -13.37
N ALA A 229 8.84 -10.44 -12.70
CA ALA A 229 8.28 -9.16 -13.10
C ALA A 229 9.19 -7.93 -12.85
N GLY A 230 10.37 -8.15 -12.25
CA GLY A 230 11.25 -7.09 -11.81
C GLY A 230 10.89 -6.55 -10.42
N LEU A 231 11.90 -6.03 -9.73
CA LEU A 231 11.71 -5.33 -8.46
C LEU A 231 11.37 -3.85 -8.73
N PRO A 232 10.57 -3.20 -7.86
CA PRO A 232 10.35 -1.77 -7.98
C PRO A 232 11.66 -0.99 -7.78
N SER A 233 11.75 0.21 -8.36
CA SER A 233 12.83 1.14 -7.98
C SER A 233 12.54 1.71 -6.59
N PHE A 234 13.55 1.77 -5.73
CA PHE A 234 13.42 2.24 -4.36
C PHE A 234 13.99 3.65 -4.19
N HIS A 235 13.22 4.54 -3.55
CA HIS A 235 13.57 5.94 -3.34
C HIS A 235 13.48 6.25 -1.85
N ALA A 236 14.61 6.55 -1.21
CA ALA A 236 14.67 6.72 0.24
C ALA A 236 14.32 8.16 0.64
N ALA A 237 13.31 8.33 1.49
CA ALA A 237 12.95 9.63 2.05
C ALA A 237 12.15 9.49 3.35
N ASN A 238 12.33 10.47 4.23
CA ASN A 238 11.38 10.72 5.31
C ASN A 238 10.19 11.52 4.76
N LEU A 239 9.02 10.89 4.66
CA LEU A 239 7.82 11.53 4.09
C LEU A 239 7.22 12.64 4.99
N SER A 240 7.68 12.77 6.23
CA SER A 240 7.37 13.90 7.11
C SER A 240 8.16 15.17 6.77
N ASP A 241 9.29 15.04 6.06
CA ASP A 241 10.08 16.16 5.55
C ASP A 241 9.60 16.50 4.13
N ALA A 242 9.01 17.69 3.97
CA ALA A 242 8.43 18.11 2.70
C ALA A 242 9.46 18.27 1.57
N GLY A 243 10.70 18.66 1.89
CA GLY A 243 11.77 18.80 0.91
C GLY A 243 12.25 17.42 0.43
N ALA A 244 12.52 16.53 1.38
CA ALA A 244 12.93 15.15 1.08
C ALA A 244 11.82 14.38 0.32
N ALA A 245 10.56 14.50 0.76
CA ALA A 245 9.42 13.89 0.10
C ALA A 245 9.28 14.36 -1.34
N ARG A 246 9.38 15.67 -1.60
CA ARG A 246 9.29 16.24 -2.96
C ARG A 246 10.42 15.75 -3.87
N SER A 247 11.66 15.71 -3.38
CA SER A 247 12.79 15.20 -4.18
C SER A 247 12.59 13.74 -4.56
N ALA A 248 12.27 12.90 -3.57
CA ALA A 248 12.07 11.48 -3.79
C ALA A 248 10.86 11.18 -4.66
N LEU A 249 9.77 11.95 -4.56
CA LEU A 249 8.62 11.84 -5.47
C LEU A 249 9.00 12.17 -6.91
N ARG A 250 9.70 13.29 -7.12
CA ARG A 250 10.20 13.70 -8.44
C ARG A 250 11.09 12.62 -9.06
N GLU A 251 12.00 12.06 -8.28
CA GLU A 251 12.88 10.96 -8.71
C GLU A 251 12.08 9.67 -8.97
N ALA A 252 11.17 9.30 -8.08
CA ALA A 252 10.33 8.11 -8.22
C ALA A 252 9.46 8.16 -9.47
N VAL A 253 8.88 9.33 -9.76
CA VAL A 253 8.18 9.60 -11.00
C VAL A 253 9.17 9.45 -12.16
N ARG A 254 10.27 10.22 -12.21
CA ARG A 254 11.17 10.24 -13.39
C ARG A 254 11.90 8.93 -13.68
N ALA A 255 12.23 8.12 -12.68
CA ALA A 255 13.09 6.93 -12.79
C ALA A 255 12.51 5.73 -13.59
N GLY A 256 11.38 5.89 -14.29
CA GLY A 256 10.83 4.89 -15.21
C GLY A 256 11.21 5.24 -16.64
N GLY A 257 12.10 4.46 -17.26
CA GLY A 257 12.52 4.65 -18.65
C GLY A 257 11.33 4.66 -19.63
N GLY A 258 11.49 5.36 -20.75
CA GLY A 258 10.45 5.62 -21.75
C GLY A 258 10.20 7.12 -21.96
N ASP A 259 9.49 7.47 -23.03
CA ASP A 259 9.12 8.86 -23.31
C ASP A 259 8.26 9.40 -22.15
N ALA A 260 8.73 10.46 -21.48
CA ALA A 260 7.98 11.12 -20.41
C ALA A 260 6.66 11.70 -20.92
N ARG A 261 6.54 11.90 -22.24
CA ARG A 261 5.36 12.46 -22.89
C ARG A 261 4.20 11.46 -22.85
N GLY A 262 3.21 11.77 -22.02
CA GLY A 262 1.96 11.01 -21.94
C GLY A 262 1.96 9.88 -20.91
N ARG A 263 3.02 9.68 -20.14
CA ARG A 263 3.04 8.71 -19.04
C ARG A 263 2.03 9.09 -17.95
N ARG A 264 1.24 8.12 -17.49
CA ARG A 264 0.33 8.28 -16.35
C ARG A 264 1.07 8.04 -15.05
N VAL A 265 0.72 8.72 -13.96
CA VAL A 265 1.22 8.40 -12.62
C VAL A 265 0.04 7.98 -11.74
N LEU A 266 0.20 6.86 -11.03
CA LEU A 266 -0.75 6.34 -10.05
C LEU A 266 -0.08 6.31 -8.68
N TYR A 267 -0.60 7.07 -7.72
CA TYR A 267 -0.09 7.08 -6.36
C TYR A 267 -0.90 6.15 -5.46
N VAL A 268 -0.22 5.26 -4.75
CA VAL A 268 -0.83 4.35 -3.78
C VAL A 268 -0.39 4.77 -2.38
N CYS A 269 -1.35 5.07 -1.51
CA CYS A 269 -1.10 5.51 -0.15
C CYS A 269 -1.90 4.63 0.83
N GLU A 270 -1.25 3.60 1.36
CA GLU A 270 -1.87 2.68 2.31
C GLU A 270 -1.39 2.97 3.73
N ALA A 271 -2.31 3.35 4.63
CA ALA A 271 -2.03 3.50 6.06
C ALA A 271 -0.86 4.43 6.42
N LEU A 272 -0.50 5.38 5.54
CA LEU A 272 0.57 6.35 5.77
C LEU A 272 0.06 7.63 6.45
N LEU A 273 -1.01 8.24 5.92
CA LEU A 273 -1.45 9.56 6.35
C LEU A 273 -1.84 9.65 7.84
N ILE A 274 -2.20 8.51 8.44
CA ILE A 274 -2.50 8.42 9.88
C ILE A 274 -1.28 8.66 10.79
N TYR A 275 -0.07 8.59 10.23
CA TYR A 275 1.19 8.83 10.93
C TYR A 275 1.76 10.23 10.68
N LEU A 276 1.13 11.02 9.81
CA LEU A 276 1.58 12.36 9.46
C LEU A 276 0.69 13.41 10.14
N PRO A 277 1.27 14.44 10.80
CA PRO A 277 0.56 15.67 11.09
C PRO A 277 -0.12 16.23 9.83
N GLU A 278 -1.31 16.80 9.99
CA GLU A 278 -2.12 17.31 8.88
C GLU A 278 -1.35 18.23 7.91
N PRO A 279 -0.53 19.20 8.36
CA PRO A 279 0.24 20.04 7.44
C PRO A 279 1.22 19.25 6.57
N GLN A 280 1.84 18.21 7.13
CA GLN A 280 2.79 17.35 6.43
C GLN A 280 2.06 16.44 5.44
N ALA A 281 0.93 15.84 5.84
CA ALA A 281 0.07 15.07 4.95
C ALA A 281 -0.39 15.92 3.75
N ALA A 282 -0.84 17.14 4.00
CA ALA A 282 -1.27 18.06 2.93
C ALA A 282 -0.11 18.45 2.00
N ALA A 283 1.09 18.69 2.53
CA ALA A 283 2.27 19.00 1.74
C ALA A 283 2.72 17.82 0.85
N LEU A 284 2.67 16.60 1.39
CA LEU A 284 2.95 15.37 0.64
C LEU A 284 1.98 15.21 -0.54
N LEU A 285 0.68 15.36 -0.29
CA LEU A 285 -0.34 15.23 -1.33
C LEU A 285 -0.21 16.30 -2.41
N ARG A 286 0.06 17.56 -2.04
CA ARG A 286 0.35 18.63 -3.02
C ARG A 286 1.55 18.28 -3.91
N SER A 287 2.63 17.80 -3.30
CA SER A 287 3.83 17.39 -4.04
C SER A 287 3.53 16.28 -5.05
N ALA A 288 2.65 15.33 -4.70
CA ALA A 288 2.23 14.29 -5.64
C ALA A 288 1.40 14.79 -6.82
N VAL A 289 0.67 15.92 -6.68
CA VAL A 289 -0.10 16.53 -7.78
C VAL A 289 0.76 17.40 -8.69
N GLU A 290 1.81 18.01 -8.13
CA GLU A 290 2.71 18.91 -8.85
C GLU A 290 3.73 18.18 -9.74
N GLU A 291 3.94 16.87 -9.54
CA GLU A 291 4.81 16.00 -10.35
C GLU A 291 4.03 15.21 -11.42
#